data_AF-A0A7X9DXF6-F1
#
_entry.id   AF-A0A7X9DXF6-F1
#
_cell.length_a   1.000
_cell.length_b   1.000
_cell.length_c   1.000
_cell.angle_alpha   90.00
_cell.angle_beta   90.00
_cell.angle_gamma   90.00
#
_symmetry.space_group_name_H-M   'P 1'
#
loop_
_entity.id
_entity.type
_entity.pdbx_description
1 polymer ?
#
loop_
_entity_poly.entity_id
_entity_poly.type
_entity_poly.pdbx_seq_one_letter_code
_entity_poly.pdbx_strand_id
1 'polypeptide(L)'
;MRSRVVRPVFLSLLLPLLGPPAAAAQEENPSLLLRSLSDPSLKVRLKAVAQAGKHKVTQAAPRLRQILAAQNEPDALRAATALALGQIGDQEARTLLGPLVGHKSKLMATHAEKSLILLDRALPAPPVVMVELEPPALPPRSAPALGRRILETLQARVKAARGAVLGCGEHRVLSDEELGAHLERRGLVGYLLRPSLDEFRVAPEGGRTTFFARVGIQGRTMLERRLAFQVGGEGDAWIDGTELSKAEKKELTEEALDRATDSALMQAFAQIQSQ
;
A
#
# COMPACT_ATOMS: atom_id res chain seq x y z
N MET A 1 38.23 -13.46 -85.14
CA MET A 1 38.50 -12.00 -85.16
C MET A 1 38.90 -11.56 -83.75
N ARG A 2 40.11 -10.99 -83.64
CA ARG A 2 40.55 -9.85 -82.79
C ARG A 2 39.99 -9.76 -81.34
N SER A 3 40.75 -9.51 -80.28
CA SER A 3 42.16 -9.15 -80.11
C SER A 3 42.49 -9.00 -78.62
N ARG A 4 43.64 -9.55 -78.21
CA ARG A 4 44.72 -9.03 -77.33
C ARG A 4 44.36 -8.34 -75.99
N VAL A 5 44.74 -8.95 -74.83
CA VAL A 5 45.97 -8.72 -74.00
C VAL A 5 45.87 -7.41 -73.18
N VAL A 6 46.00 -7.39 -71.85
CA VAL A 6 47.26 -7.21 -71.06
C VAL A 6 47.01 -7.58 -69.56
N ARG A 7 47.94 -8.35 -68.94
CA ARG A 7 48.15 -8.63 -67.49
C ARG A 7 48.70 -7.37 -66.76
N PRO A 8 48.69 -7.13 -65.42
CA PRO A 8 49.17 -8.07 -64.36
C PRO A 8 48.72 -7.83 -62.87
N VAL A 9 49.16 -8.72 -61.96
CA VAL A 9 49.61 -8.52 -60.54
C VAL A 9 48.72 -7.73 -59.55
N PHE A 10 48.33 -8.34 -58.42
CA PHE A 10 48.77 -7.93 -57.07
C PHE A 10 48.25 -8.85 -55.95
N LEU A 11 49.21 -9.23 -55.09
CA LEU A 11 49.12 -9.77 -53.73
C LEU A 11 48.11 -8.99 -52.86
N SER A 12 47.34 -9.63 -51.97
CA SER A 12 47.03 -9.12 -50.60
C SER A 12 45.93 -9.89 -49.83
N LEU A 13 46.34 -10.30 -48.61
CA LEU A 13 45.67 -10.20 -47.31
C LEU A 13 44.44 -11.06 -46.93
N LEU A 14 44.64 -11.76 -45.79
CA LEU A 14 43.63 -12.15 -44.80
C LEU A 14 42.64 -11.01 -44.49
N LEU A 15 41.37 -11.37 -44.32
CA LEU A 15 40.49 -10.71 -43.35
C LEU A 15 39.73 -11.76 -42.53
N PRO A 16 39.75 -11.68 -41.19
CA PRO A 16 38.94 -12.52 -40.32
C PRO A 16 37.49 -12.03 -40.32
N LEU A 17 36.54 -12.96 -40.29
CA LEU A 17 35.13 -12.67 -39.99
C LEU A 17 35.04 -12.21 -38.52
N LEU A 18 35.09 -10.89 -38.33
CA LEU A 18 34.82 -10.23 -37.06
C LEU A 18 33.30 -10.34 -36.79
N GLY A 19 32.90 -11.35 -36.02
CA GLY A 19 31.55 -11.42 -35.45
C GLY A 19 31.33 -10.23 -34.51
N PRO A 20 30.09 -9.70 -34.39
CA PRO A 20 29.81 -8.59 -33.50
C PRO A 20 30.12 -9.00 -32.05
N PRO A 21 30.62 -8.07 -31.21
CA PRO A 21 30.89 -8.37 -29.82
C PRO A 21 29.57 -8.73 -29.14
N ALA A 22 29.53 -9.92 -28.54
CA ALA A 22 28.51 -10.31 -27.59
C ALA A 22 28.52 -9.28 -26.47
N ALA A 23 27.54 -8.37 -26.49
CA ALA A 23 27.14 -7.63 -25.33
C ALA A 23 26.69 -8.66 -24.28
N ALA A 24 27.60 -9.01 -23.39
CA ALA A 24 27.33 -9.86 -22.24
C ALA A 24 26.25 -9.16 -21.40
N ALA A 25 25.00 -9.54 -21.63
CA ALA A 25 23.94 -9.36 -20.66
C ALA A 25 24.39 -10.15 -19.42
N GLN A 26 24.93 -9.44 -18.43
CA GLN A 26 25.22 -10.02 -17.12
C GLN A 26 23.90 -10.58 -16.59
N GLU A 27 23.82 -11.90 -16.48
CA GLU A 27 22.84 -12.56 -15.64
C GLU A 27 22.96 -11.95 -14.25
N GLU A 28 22.02 -11.09 -13.89
CA GLU A 28 22.01 -10.46 -12.57
C GLU A 28 21.76 -11.56 -11.54
N ASN A 29 22.82 -11.96 -10.86
CA ASN A 29 22.73 -12.93 -9.78
C ASN A 29 22.02 -12.26 -8.60
N PRO A 30 20.76 -12.64 -8.27
CA PRO A 30 19.99 -11.98 -7.21
C PRO A 30 20.73 -12.03 -5.87
N SER A 31 21.50 -13.10 -5.63
CA SER A 31 22.28 -13.26 -4.40
C SER A 31 23.40 -12.22 -4.25
N LEU A 32 24.05 -11.83 -5.35
CA LEU A 32 25.10 -10.80 -5.32
C LEU A 32 24.49 -9.43 -5.09
N LEU A 33 23.37 -9.13 -5.76
CA LEU A 33 22.64 -7.87 -5.58
C LEU A 33 22.15 -7.69 -4.13
N LEU A 34 21.60 -8.76 -3.52
CA LEU A 34 21.14 -8.71 -2.13
C LEU A 34 22.28 -8.46 -1.14
N ARG A 35 23.47 -9.01 -1.39
CA ARG A 35 24.67 -8.73 -0.58
C ARG A 35 25.11 -7.27 -0.72
N SER A 36 25.08 -6.72 -1.94
CA SER A 36 25.49 -5.34 -2.22
C SER A 36 24.60 -4.27 -1.54
N LEU A 37 23.38 -4.61 -1.09
CA LEU A 37 22.54 -3.70 -0.29
C LEU A 37 23.13 -3.40 1.10
N SER A 38 24.06 -4.22 1.58
CA SER A 38 24.74 -4.05 2.87
C SER A 38 26.22 -3.70 2.71
N ASP A 39 26.64 -3.30 1.51
CA ASP A 39 28.03 -2.92 1.25
C ASP A 39 28.44 -1.67 2.04
N PRO A 40 29.66 -1.59 2.60
CA PRO A 40 30.14 -0.40 3.31
C PRO A 40 30.15 0.87 2.44
N SER A 41 30.32 0.71 1.12
CA SER A 41 30.31 1.81 0.17
C SER A 41 28.89 2.25 -0.17
N LEU A 42 28.56 3.50 0.17
CA LEU A 42 27.30 4.13 -0.22
C LEU A 42 27.02 4.06 -1.73
N LYS A 43 28.06 4.19 -2.57
CA LYS A 43 27.92 4.11 -4.03
C LYS A 43 27.48 2.72 -4.48
N VAL A 44 27.99 1.66 -3.85
CA VAL A 44 27.62 0.27 -4.16
C VAL A 44 26.17 0.03 -3.72
N ARG A 45 25.80 0.45 -2.51
CA ARG A 45 24.41 0.35 -2.01
C ARG A 45 23.43 1.07 -2.91
N LEU A 46 23.71 2.31 -3.31
CA LEU A 46 22.86 3.08 -4.24
C LEU A 46 22.67 2.35 -5.57
N LYS A 47 23.75 1.79 -6.15
CA LYS A 47 23.66 1.00 -7.38
C LYS A 47 22.82 -0.26 -7.17
N ALA A 48 23.01 -0.97 -6.06
CA ALA A 48 22.25 -2.16 -5.73
C ALA A 48 20.75 -1.86 -5.56
N VAL A 49 20.39 -0.78 -4.85
CA VAL A 49 19.01 -0.29 -4.71
C VAL A 49 18.40 0.04 -6.07
N ALA A 50 19.13 0.77 -6.91
CA ALA A 50 18.66 1.15 -8.25
C ALA A 50 18.43 -0.07 -9.15
N GLN A 51 19.35 -1.05 -9.14
CA GLN A 51 19.15 -2.29 -9.90
C GLN A 51 17.98 -3.10 -9.33
N ALA A 52 17.86 -3.21 -8.00
CA ALA A 52 16.76 -3.94 -7.36
C ALA A 52 15.38 -3.41 -7.79
N GLY A 53 15.24 -2.08 -7.82
CA GLY A 53 14.03 -1.41 -8.30
C GLY A 53 13.79 -1.63 -9.80
N LYS A 54 14.79 -1.33 -10.63
CA LYS A 54 14.71 -1.45 -12.09
C LYS A 54 14.36 -2.87 -12.55
N HIS A 55 14.95 -3.88 -11.91
CA HIS A 55 14.76 -5.29 -12.22
C HIS A 55 13.68 -5.95 -11.37
N LYS A 56 12.94 -5.17 -10.56
CA LYS A 56 11.83 -5.62 -9.71
C LYS A 56 12.17 -6.85 -8.85
N VAL A 57 13.35 -6.83 -8.22
CA VAL A 57 13.85 -7.92 -7.38
C VAL A 57 13.06 -7.96 -6.07
N THR A 58 11.93 -8.67 -6.05
CA THR A 58 11.01 -8.75 -4.89
C THR A 58 11.67 -9.26 -3.61
N GLN A 59 12.67 -10.14 -3.75
CA GLN A 59 13.48 -10.65 -2.64
C GLN A 59 14.24 -9.54 -1.88
N ALA A 60 14.47 -8.37 -2.51
CA ALA A 60 15.11 -7.23 -1.87
C ALA A 60 14.17 -6.43 -0.98
N ALA A 61 12.84 -6.55 -1.13
CA ALA A 61 11.86 -5.69 -0.47
C ALA A 61 12.01 -5.65 1.06
N PRO A 62 12.21 -6.77 1.80
CA PRO A 62 12.41 -6.71 3.25
C PRO A 62 13.63 -5.88 3.64
N ARG A 63 14.74 -6.02 2.92
CA ARG A 63 15.98 -5.27 3.20
C ARG A 63 15.83 -3.79 2.85
N LEU A 64 15.17 -3.49 1.73
CA LEU A 64 14.89 -2.12 1.32
C LEU A 64 13.99 -1.40 2.33
N ARG A 65 12.96 -2.07 2.87
CA ARG A 65 12.14 -1.50 3.96
C ARG A 65 12.95 -1.16 5.20
N GLN A 66 13.91 -2.01 5.58
CA GLN A 66 14.83 -1.71 6.69
C GLN A 66 15.69 -0.48 6.39
N ILE A 67 16.25 -0.36 5.19
CA ILE A 67 17.05 0.81 4.77
C ILE A 67 16.21 2.08 4.81
N LEU A 68 14.96 2.04 4.34
CA LEU A 68 14.07 3.20 4.35
C LEU A 68 13.74 3.68 5.77
N ALA A 69 13.52 2.73 6.69
CA ALA A 69 13.19 2.99 8.09
C ALA A 69 14.40 3.46 8.94
N ALA A 70 15.62 3.14 8.51
CA ALA A 70 16.84 3.49 9.23
C ALA A 70 17.16 4.99 9.12
N GLN A 71 16.90 5.75 10.20
CA GLN A 71 17.09 7.21 10.22
C GLN A 71 18.55 7.65 10.13
N ASN A 72 19.49 6.76 10.42
CA ASN A 72 20.94 7.00 10.30
C ASN A 72 21.46 6.77 8.88
N GLU A 73 20.65 6.26 7.96
CA GLU A 73 21.06 6.11 6.57
C GLU A 73 21.01 7.45 5.82
N PRO A 74 21.94 7.70 4.87
CA PRO A 74 21.93 8.93 4.10
C PRO A 74 20.62 9.13 3.34
N ASP A 75 20.11 10.37 3.32
CA ASP A 75 18.88 10.76 2.61
C ASP A 75 18.88 10.32 1.14
N ALA A 76 20.03 10.40 0.45
CA ALA A 76 20.13 9.95 -0.94
C ALA A 76 19.81 8.44 -1.08
N LEU A 77 20.30 7.61 -0.15
CA LEU A 77 20.05 6.17 -0.15
C LEU A 77 18.60 5.88 0.20
N ARG A 78 18.05 6.53 1.22
CA ARG A 78 16.66 6.37 1.64
C ARG A 78 15.69 6.81 0.54
N ALA A 79 15.97 7.90 -0.17
CA ALA A 79 15.14 8.35 -1.30
C ALA A 79 15.18 7.38 -2.48
N ALA A 80 16.37 6.89 -2.85
CA ALA A 80 16.50 5.85 -3.87
C ALA A 80 15.75 4.57 -3.47
N THR A 81 15.82 4.21 -2.19
CA THR A 81 15.14 3.04 -1.62
C THR A 81 13.62 3.19 -1.67
N ALA A 82 13.09 4.38 -1.35
CA ALA A 82 11.67 4.68 -1.46
C ALA A 82 11.16 4.43 -2.89
N LEU A 83 11.87 4.93 -3.90
CA LEU A 83 11.50 4.73 -5.31
C LEU A 83 11.62 3.26 -5.73
N ALA A 84 12.69 2.57 -5.32
CA ALA A 84 12.90 1.16 -5.64
C ALA A 84 11.76 0.27 -5.12
N LEU A 85 11.28 0.52 -3.89
CA LEU A 85 10.12 -0.19 -3.32
C LEU A 85 8.85 0.01 -4.16
N GLY A 86 8.63 1.21 -4.70
CA GLY A 86 7.53 1.49 -5.61
C GLY A 86 7.67 0.75 -6.94
N GLN A 87 8.88 0.72 -7.52
CA GLN A 87 9.15 -0.01 -8.75
C GLN A 87 8.96 -1.52 -8.60
N ILE A 88 9.33 -2.07 -7.44
CA ILE A 88 9.12 -3.48 -7.07
C ILE A 88 7.62 -3.79 -6.90
N GLY A 89 6.82 -2.81 -6.48
CA GLY A 89 5.41 -3.03 -6.16
C GLY A 89 5.17 -3.49 -4.72
N ASP A 90 6.08 -3.20 -3.79
CA ASP A 90 5.97 -3.62 -2.39
C ASP A 90 4.87 -2.85 -1.64
N GLN A 91 3.65 -3.40 -1.61
CA GLN A 91 2.50 -2.78 -0.94
C GLN A 91 2.71 -2.62 0.57
N GLU A 92 3.60 -3.40 1.19
CA GLU A 92 3.90 -3.25 2.62
C GLU A 92 4.72 -1.98 2.91
N ALA A 93 5.36 -1.37 1.89
CA ALA A 93 6.13 -0.14 2.06
C ALA A 93 5.26 1.12 2.22
N ARG A 94 3.96 1.06 1.92
CA ARG A 94 3.08 2.24 1.90
C ARG A 94 3.08 3.01 3.23
N THR A 95 3.06 2.29 4.35
CA THR A 95 3.07 2.90 5.70
C THR A 95 4.37 3.62 6.03
N LEU A 96 5.49 3.23 5.39
CA LEU A 96 6.77 3.93 5.50
C LEU A 96 6.84 5.14 4.55
N LEU A 97 6.17 5.06 3.40
CA LEU A 97 6.20 6.09 2.36
C LEU A 97 5.24 7.25 2.64
N GLY A 98 4.06 6.98 3.19
CA GLY A 98 3.04 7.98 3.49
C GLY A 98 3.57 9.17 4.29
N PRO A 99 4.27 8.98 5.42
CA PRO A 99 4.85 10.10 6.17
C PRO A 99 5.97 10.84 5.43
N LEU A 100 6.62 10.19 4.46
CA LEU A 100 7.77 10.77 3.75
C LEU A 100 7.36 11.77 2.66
N VAL A 101 6.09 11.82 2.25
CA VAL A 101 5.61 12.80 1.26
C VAL A 101 5.69 14.24 1.77
N GLY A 102 5.60 14.44 3.09
CA GLY A 102 5.81 15.74 3.75
C GLY A 102 7.23 15.94 4.30
N HIS A 103 8.21 15.13 3.85
CA HIS A 103 9.57 15.20 4.37
C HIS A 103 10.29 16.48 3.90
N LYS A 104 11.07 17.10 4.79
CA LYS A 104 11.82 18.35 4.51
C LYS A 104 12.76 18.25 3.29
N SER A 105 13.35 17.07 3.08
CA SER A 105 14.13 16.79 1.88
C SER A 105 13.21 16.59 0.69
N LYS A 106 13.22 17.54 -0.25
CA LYS A 106 12.43 17.50 -1.49
C LYS A 106 12.67 16.23 -2.31
N LEU A 107 13.90 15.70 -2.28
CA LEU A 107 14.24 14.44 -2.94
C LEU A 107 13.42 13.29 -2.35
N MET A 108 13.35 13.21 -1.02
CA MET A 108 12.62 12.18 -0.29
C MET A 108 11.11 12.26 -0.57
N ALA A 109 10.53 13.45 -0.43
CA ALA A 109 9.12 13.71 -0.70
C ALA A 109 8.73 13.30 -2.12
N THR A 110 9.52 13.72 -3.11
CA THR A 110 9.27 13.39 -4.52
C THR A 110 9.37 11.89 -4.79
N HIS A 111 10.35 11.20 -4.19
CA HIS A 111 10.53 9.75 -4.40
C HIS A 111 9.44 8.95 -3.67
N ALA A 112 9.04 9.37 -2.47
CA ALA A 112 7.97 8.74 -1.71
C ALA A 112 6.63 8.83 -2.46
N GLU A 113 6.30 10.00 -2.98
CA GLU A 113 5.08 10.17 -3.76
C GLU A 113 5.08 9.41 -5.08
N LYS A 114 6.19 9.47 -5.84
CA LYS A 114 6.33 8.64 -7.05
C LYS A 114 6.19 7.16 -6.72
N SER A 115 6.71 6.74 -5.59
CA SER A 115 6.58 5.36 -5.11
C SER A 115 5.12 5.01 -4.83
N LEU A 116 4.37 5.86 -4.10
CA LEU A 116 2.93 5.64 -3.87
C LEU A 116 2.13 5.55 -5.18
N ILE A 117 2.43 6.39 -6.18
CA ILE A 117 1.82 6.31 -7.52
C ILE A 117 2.14 4.96 -8.20
N LEU A 118 3.38 4.49 -8.11
CA LEU A 118 3.76 3.18 -8.66
C LEU A 118 3.06 2.04 -7.92
N LEU A 119 2.91 2.15 -6.60
CA LEU A 119 2.18 1.17 -5.79
C LEU A 119 0.68 1.18 -6.11
N ASP A 120 0.06 2.32 -6.38
CA ASP A 120 -1.33 2.41 -6.86
C ASP A 120 -1.51 1.66 -8.19
N ARG A 121 -0.57 1.82 -9.11
CA ARG A 121 -0.57 1.12 -10.41
C ARG A 121 -0.32 -0.38 -10.31
N ALA A 122 0.32 -0.82 -9.23
CA ALA A 122 0.59 -2.23 -8.97
C ALA A 122 -0.61 -2.96 -8.33
N LEU A 123 -1.65 -2.23 -7.90
CA LEU A 123 -2.88 -2.85 -7.39
C LEU A 123 -3.67 -3.54 -8.51
N PRO A 124 -4.46 -4.60 -8.21
CA PRO A 124 -5.29 -5.29 -9.21
C PRO A 124 -6.31 -4.40 -9.91
N ALA A 125 -6.72 -3.31 -9.28
CA ALA A 125 -7.54 -2.26 -9.86
C ALA A 125 -6.98 -0.90 -9.41
N PRO A 126 -6.83 0.08 -10.31
CA PRO A 126 -6.41 1.42 -9.93
C PRO A 126 -7.36 2.00 -8.88
N PRO A 127 -6.85 2.50 -7.74
CA PRO A 127 -7.68 3.18 -6.78
C PRO A 127 -8.13 4.53 -7.33
N VAL A 128 -9.36 4.90 -7.02
CA VAL A 128 -9.95 6.23 -7.27
C VAL A 128 -10.32 6.92 -5.96
N VAL A 129 -10.33 6.17 -4.86
CA VAL A 129 -10.62 6.67 -3.52
C VAL A 129 -9.47 6.32 -2.57
N MET A 130 -9.02 7.31 -1.80
CA MET A 130 -8.14 7.11 -0.65
C MET A 130 -8.97 7.20 0.65
N VAL A 131 -8.83 6.21 1.52
CA VAL A 131 -9.55 6.14 2.79
C VAL A 131 -8.55 6.17 3.93
N GLU A 132 -8.65 7.19 4.79
CA GLU A 132 -7.99 7.15 6.10
C GLU A 132 -9.02 6.76 7.16
N LEU A 133 -8.61 5.90 8.10
CA LEU A 133 -9.45 5.46 9.20
C LEU A 133 -9.06 6.18 10.49
N GLU A 134 -10.03 6.85 11.10
CA GLU A 134 -9.88 7.41 12.44
C GLU A 134 -10.13 6.35 13.53
N PRO A 135 -9.64 6.54 14.76
CA PRO A 135 -9.97 5.66 15.87
C PRO A 135 -11.49 5.59 16.11
N PRO A 136 -12.05 4.38 16.37
CA PRO A 136 -13.47 4.22 16.58
C PRO A 136 -13.93 4.93 17.87
N ALA A 137 -15.04 5.64 17.77
CA ALA A 137 -15.75 6.12 18.94
C ALA A 137 -16.46 4.94 19.62
N LEU A 138 -16.26 4.78 20.93
CA LEU A 138 -16.84 3.69 21.70
C LEU A 138 -17.79 4.23 22.77
N PRO A 139 -18.88 3.50 23.11
CA PRO A 139 -19.73 3.85 24.24
C PRO A 139 -18.91 3.82 25.55
N PRO A 140 -19.29 4.62 26.56
CA PRO A 140 -18.62 4.59 27.85
C PRO A 140 -18.55 3.15 28.41
N ARG A 141 -17.41 2.79 29.01
CA ARG A 141 -17.14 1.46 29.62
C ARG A 141 -17.03 0.29 28.63
N SER A 142 -17.06 0.54 27.31
CA SER A 142 -16.80 -0.49 26.32
C SER A 142 -15.35 -0.98 26.39
N ALA A 143 -15.14 -2.27 26.13
CA ALA A 143 -13.80 -2.84 26.07
C ALA A 143 -13.04 -2.28 24.84
N PRO A 144 -11.77 -1.82 24.99
CA PRO A 144 -10.97 -1.35 23.85
C PRO A 144 -10.78 -2.37 22.73
N ALA A 145 -10.90 -3.66 23.05
CA ALA A 145 -10.84 -4.76 22.08
C ALA A 145 -11.92 -4.67 21.00
N LEU A 146 -13.11 -4.15 21.33
CA LEU A 146 -14.19 -3.97 20.35
C LEU A 146 -13.80 -2.96 19.27
N GLY A 147 -13.24 -1.82 19.68
CA GLY A 147 -12.73 -0.81 18.75
C GLY A 147 -11.59 -1.32 17.89
N ARG A 148 -10.65 -2.08 18.49
CA ARG A 148 -9.57 -2.72 17.72
C ARG A 148 -10.14 -3.64 16.64
N ARG A 149 -11.13 -4.47 16.97
CA ARG A 149 -11.76 -5.37 16.01
C ARG A 149 -12.42 -4.62 14.86
N ILE A 150 -13.21 -3.58 15.15
CA ILE A 150 -13.84 -2.73 14.11
C ILE A 150 -12.77 -2.17 13.17
N LEU A 151 -11.67 -1.64 13.70
CA LEU A 151 -10.61 -1.07 12.89
C LEU A 151 -9.88 -2.13 12.04
N GLU A 152 -9.57 -3.29 12.61
CA GLU A 152 -8.96 -4.42 11.89
C GLU A 152 -9.85 -4.87 10.73
N THR A 153 -11.15 -5.03 10.96
CA THR A 153 -12.13 -5.42 9.93
C THR A 153 -12.23 -4.35 8.85
N LEU A 154 -12.37 -3.07 9.20
CA LEU A 154 -12.37 -1.97 8.22
C LEU A 154 -11.08 -1.95 7.38
N GLN A 155 -9.91 -2.06 8.01
CA GLN A 155 -8.63 -2.08 7.29
C GLN A 155 -8.55 -3.25 6.31
N ALA A 156 -8.96 -4.44 6.73
CA ALA A 156 -8.97 -5.63 5.87
C ALA A 156 -9.92 -5.45 4.69
N ARG A 157 -11.12 -4.93 4.92
CA ARG A 157 -12.13 -4.72 3.88
C ARG A 157 -11.76 -3.62 2.90
N VAL A 158 -11.22 -2.49 3.37
CA VAL A 158 -10.74 -1.42 2.48
C VAL A 158 -9.58 -1.92 1.61
N LYS A 159 -8.64 -2.71 2.17
CA LYS A 159 -7.56 -3.33 1.38
C LYS A 159 -8.07 -4.30 0.31
N ALA A 160 -9.16 -4.99 0.58
CA ALA A 160 -9.79 -5.92 -0.37
C ALA A 160 -10.73 -5.22 -1.37
N ALA A 161 -11.17 -3.99 -1.08
CA ALA A 161 -12.11 -3.25 -1.91
C ALA A 161 -11.45 -2.79 -3.22
N ARG A 162 -12.11 -3.06 -4.35
CA ARG A 162 -11.65 -2.58 -5.66
C ARG A 162 -11.86 -1.07 -5.74
N GLY A 163 -10.86 -0.35 -6.24
CA GLY A 163 -10.96 1.10 -6.42
C GLY A 163 -10.71 1.93 -5.16
N ALA A 164 -10.40 1.30 -4.02
CA ALA A 164 -10.04 1.99 -2.79
C ALA A 164 -8.59 1.67 -2.38
N VAL A 165 -7.97 2.61 -1.66
CA VAL A 165 -6.67 2.40 -1.03
C VAL A 165 -6.64 3.05 0.34
N LEU A 166 -5.96 2.41 1.30
CA LEU A 166 -5.75 3.02 2.60
C LEU A 166 -4.74 4.18 2.53
N GLY A 167 -5.10 5.29 3.16
CA GLY A 167 -4.18 6.33 3.56
C GLY A 167 -3.15 5.78 4.54
N CYS A 168 -1.95 6.35 4.47
CA CYS A 168 -0.78 5.98 5.25
C CYS A 168 -0.22 7.20 6.00
N GLY A 169 -1.08 8.16 6.34
CA GLY A 169 -0.72 9.36 7.09
C GLY A 169 -0.34 10.59 6.24
N GLU A 170 -0.56 10.56 4.91
CA GLU A 170 -0.29 11.69 4.02
C GLU A 170 -1.00 12.97 4.48
N HIS A 171 -2.28 12.85 4.89
CA HIS A 171 -3.10 13.97 5.38
C HIS A 171 -2.58 14.61 6.69
N ARG A 172 -1.64 13.97 7.40
CA ARG A 172 -1.06 14.50 8.64
C ARG A 172 0.22 15.29 8.40
N VAL A 173 0.87 15.05 7.27
CA VAL A 173 2.19 15.61 6.94
C VAL A 173 2.15 16.63 5.82
N LEU A 174 1.02 16.73 5.12
CA LEU A 174 0.76 17.72 4.07
C LEU A 174 -0.22 18.78 4.56
N SER A 175 -0.02 20.02 4.13
CA SER A 175 -1.06 21.05 4.20
C SER A 175 -2.24 20.71 3.28
N ASP A 176 -3.39 21.37 3.45
CA ASP A 176 -4.57 21.08 2.62
C ASP A 176 -4.30 21.33 1.11
N GLU A 177 -3.52 22.36 0.77
CA GLU A 177 -3.12 22.64 -0.63
C GLU A 177 -2.21 21.53 -1.18
N GLU A 178 -1.18 21.13 -0.42
CA GLU A 178 -0.27 20.06 -0.83
C GLU A 178 -0.98 18.70 -0.91
N LEU A 179 -1.91 18.43 0.01
CA LEU A 179 -2.74 17.23 0.01
C LEU A 179 -3.65 17.20 -1.22
N GLY A 180 -4.23 18.33 -1.60
CA GLY A 180 -5.04 18.47 -2.82
C GLY A 180 -4.21 18.11 -4.06
N ALA A 181 -3.04 18.73 -4.21
CA ALA A 181 -2.13 18.44 -5.31
C ALA A 181 -1.60 16.99 -5.29
N HIS A 182 -1.41 16.39 -4.11
CA HIS A 182 -1.01 14.99 -3.95
C HIS A 182 -2.10 14.03 -4.42
N LEU A 183 -3.35 14.26 -4.00
CA LEU A 183 -4.52 13.49 -4.41
C LEU A 183 -4.76 13.60 -5.92
N GLU A 184 -4.70 14.82 -6.47
CA GLU A 184 -4.87 15.06 -7.91
C GLU A 184 -3.84 14.29 -8.74
N ARG A 185 -2.55 14.33 -8.37
CA ARG A 185 -1.49 13.59 -9.08
C ARG A 185 -1.63 12.08 -9.01
N ARG A 186 -2.34 11.58 -8.01
CA ARG A 186 -2.69 10.16 -7.86
C ARG A 186 -4.06 9.81 -8.47
N GLY A 187 -4.84 10.81 -8.91
CA GLY A 187 -6.21 10.61 -9.41
C GLY A 187 -7.17 10.11 -8.33
N LEU A 188 -7.00 10.56 -7.09
CA LEU A 188 -7.74 10.07 -5.92
C LEU A 188 -8.66 11.14 -5.34
N VAL A 189 -9.81 10.70 -4.85
CA VAL A 189 -10.64 11.46 -3.90
C VAL A 189 -10.38 10.94 -2.48
N GLY A 190 -10.08 11.82 -1.55
CA GLY A 190 -9.75 11.46 -0.17
C GLY A 190 -10.95 11.53 0.77
N TYR A 191 -11.17 10.47 1.56
CA TYR A 191 -12.15 10.45 2.66
C TYR A 191 -11.50 10.06 3.99
N LEU A 192 -11.87 10.77 5.05
CA LEU A 192 -11.66 10.37 6.44
C LEU A 192 -12.91 9.61 6.90
N LEU A 193 -12.75 8.36 7.34
CA LEU A 193 -13.84 7.58 7.91
C LEU A 193 -13.64 7.45 9.42
N ARG A 194 -14.64 7.90 10.17
CA ARG A 194 -14.72 7.75 11.61
C ARG A 194 -15.75 6.70 11.98
N PRO A 195 -15.33 5.48 12.36
CA PRO A 195 -16.24 4.48 12.86
C PRO A 195 -16.74 4.82 14.27
N SER A 196 -17.93 4.35 14.61
CA SER A 196 -18.48 4.35 15.97
C SER A 196 -19.13 3.01 16.26
N LEU A 197 -18.96 2.51 17.48
CA LEU A 197 -19.83 1.46 18.00
C LEU A 197 -21.01 2.15 18.67
N ASP A 198 -22.19 2.07 18.06
CA ASP A 198 -23.36 2.77 18.57
C ASP A 198 -24.07 1.93 19.65
N GLU A 199 -24.08 0.60 19.46
CA GLU A 199 -24.68 -0.35 20.39
C GLU A 199 -23.95 -1.70 20.34
N PHE A 200 -23.76 -2.30 21.51
CA PHE A 200 -23.35 -3.69 21.63
C PHE A 200 -24.05 -4.30 22.83
N ARG A 201 -24.73 -5.42 22.61
CA ARG A 201 -25.46 -6.12 23.68
C ARG A 201 -25.41 -7.62 23.48
N VAL A 202 -25.47 -8.32 24.61
CA VAL A 202 -25.56 -9.78 24.67
C VAL A 202 -26.83 -10.09 25.47
N ALA A 203 -27.80 -10.74 24.85
CA ALA A 203 -29.09 -11.01 25.45
C ALA A 203 -29.46 -12.49 25.30
N PRO A 204 -29.91 -13.16 26.37
CA PRO A 204 -30.56 -14.46 26.25
C PRO A 204 -32.00 -14.26 25.75
N GLU A 205 -32.34 -14.85 24.61
CA GLU A 205 -33.68 -14.79 24.01
C GLU A 205 -34.12 -16.20 23.60
N GLY A 206 -35.22 -16.69 24.19
CA GLY A 206 -35.85 -17.94 23.75
C GLY A 206 -34.97 -19.20 23.84
N GLY A 207 -34.06 -19.28 24.82
CA GLY A 207 -33.11 -20.39 24.95
C GLY A 207 -31.84 -20.25 24.11
N ARG A 208 -31.67 -19.12 23.42
CA ARG A 208 -30.47 -18.75 22.68
C ARG A 208 -29.77 -17.58 23.37
N THR A 209 -28.48 -17.44 23.13
CA THR A 209 -27.74 -16.22 23.46
C THR A 209 -27.42 -15.47 22.18
N THR A 210 -27.96 -14.25 22.05
CA THR A 210 -27.77 -13.38 20.89
C THR A 210 -26.78 -12.28 21.21
N PHE A 211 -25.79 -12.11 20.34
CA PHE A 211 -24.83 -11.02 20.31
C PHE A 211 -25.27 -10.06 19.21
N PHE A 212 -25.52 -8.81 19.56
CA PHE A 212 -25.94 -7.77 18.62
C PHE A 212 -24.95 -6.62 18.66
N ALA A 213 -24.59 -6.12 17.48
CA ALA A 213 -23.75 -4.96 17.29
C ALA A 213 -24.36 -4.00 16.26
N ARG A 214 -24.21 -2.70 16.51
CA ARG A 214 -24.54 -1.64 15.57
C ARG A 214 -23.34 -0.71 15.43
N VAL A 215 -22.82 -0.59 14.22
CA VAL A 215 -21.63 0.20 13.89
C VAL A 215 -22.03 1.34 12.96
N GLY A 216 -21.70 2.57 13.35
CA GLY A 216 -21.82 3.75 12.52
C GLY A 216 -20.51 4.07 11.80
N ILE A 217 -20.59 4.69 10.62
CA ILE A 217 -19.44 5.28 9.93
C ILE A 217 -19.81 6.70 9.50
N GLN A 218 -19.07 7.67 10.01
CA GLN A 218 -19.11 9.06 9.54
C GLN A 218 -18.00 9.29 8.52
N GLY A 219 -18.37 9.70 7.31
CA GLY A 219 -17.43 10.02 6.24
C GLY A 219 -17.27 11.53 6.05
N ARG A 220 -16.04 12.00 5.94
CA ARG A 220 -15.72 13.39 5.60
C ARG A 220 -14.74 13.46 4.44
N THR A 221 -14.87 14.45 3.57
CA THR A 221 -13.84 14.73 2.55
C THR A 221 -12.54 15.13 3.25
N MET A 222 -11.38 14.66 2.80
CA MET A 222 -10.09 15.00 3.43
C MET A 222 -9.75 16.50 3.36
N LEU A 223 -10.02 17.16 2.22
CA LEU A 223 -9.63 18.57 2.00
C LEU A 223 -10.52 19.55 2.77
N GLU A 224 -11.83 19.50 2.56
CA GLU A 224 -12.74 20.47 3.18
C GLU A 224 -13.21 20.06 4.58
N ARG A 225 -12.91 18.82 4.99
CA ARG A 225 -13.39 18.18 6.23
C ARG A 225 -14.90 18.26 6.43
N ARG A 226 -15.65 18.50 5.34
CA ARG A 226 -17.11 18.55 5.34
C ARG A 226 -17.66 17.15 5.52
N LEU A 227 -18.73 17.06 6.30
CA LEU A 227 -19.51 15.84 6.42
C LEU A 227 -20.06 15.48 5.04
N ALA A 228 -19.64 14.33 4.51
CA ALA A 228 -20.09 13.83 3.23
C ALA A 228 -21.26 12.86 3.41
N PHE A 229 -21.19 12.00 4.43
CA PHE A 229 -22.24 11.03 4.75
C PHE A 229 -22.13 10.51 6.18
N GLN A 230 -23.21 9.90 6.64
CA GLN A 230 -23.27 9.10 7.86
C GLN A 230 -24.13 7.87 7.57
N VAL A 231 -23.57 6.69 7.80
CA VAL A 231 -24.23 5.41 7.53
C VAL A 231 -24.08 4.48 8.73
N GLY A 232 -24.90 3.43 8.78
CA GLY A 232 -24.88 2.46 9.87
C GLY A 232 -25.09 1.03 9.38
N GLY A 233 -24.51 0.08 10.09
CA GLY A 233 -24.67 -1.34 9.85
C GLY A 233 -24.99 -2.08 11.12
N GLU A 234 -25.78 -3.12 10.99
CA GLU A 234 -26.19 -3.99 12.09
C GLU A 234 -25.67 -5.40 11.82
N GLY A 235 -25.37 -6.12 12.89
CA GLY A 235 -24.88 -7.48 12.83
C GLY A 235 -25.27 -8.24 14.08
N ASP A 236 -25.83 -9.43 13.87
CA ASP A 236 -26.16 -10.37 14.93
C ASP A 236 -25.41 -11.69 14.74
N ALA A 237 -25.10 -12.35 15.86
CA ALA A 237 -24.60 -13.71 15.93
C ALA A 237 -25.28 -14.40 17.11
N TRP A 238 -25.61 -15.68 16.99
CA TRP A 238 -26.35 -16.39 18.02
C TRP A 238 -25.91 -17.84 18.13
N ILE A 239 -26.16 -18.41 19.31
CA ILE A 239 -25.92 -19.81 19.62
C ILE A 239 -27.01 -20.33 20.54
N ASP A 240 -27.37 -21.61 20.41
CA ASP A 240 -28.30 -22.27 21.31
C ASP A 240 -27.64 -22.47 22.69
N GLY A 241 -28.39 -22.21 23.76
CA GLY A 241 -27.91 -22.30 25.14
C GLY A 241 -27.48 -20.96 25.74
N THR A 242 -27.42 -20.94 27.08
CA THR A 242 -27.09 -19.75 27.88
C THR A 242 -25.70 -19.82 28.53
N GLU A 243 -25.13 -21.02 28.62
CA GLU A 243 -23.80 -21.24 29.17
C GLU A 243 -22.76 -21.29 28.05
N LEU A 244 -22.08 -20.16 27.85
CA LEU A 244 -21.04 -20.03 26.84
C LEU A 244 -19.66 -19.98 27.48
N SER A 245 -18.74 -20.76 26.90
CA SER A 245 -17.32 -20.66 27.17
C SER A 245 -16.78 -19.30 26.78
N LYS A 246 -15.61 -18.94 27.31
CA LYS A 246 -14.94 -17.68 26.96
C LYS A 246 -14.58 -17.60 25.47
N ALA A 247 -14.29 -18.74 24.84
CA ALA A 247 -13.94 -18.81 23.43
C ALA A 247 -15.17 -18.53 22.54
N GLU A 248 -16.31 -19.18 22.82
CA GLU A 248 -17.56 -18.97 22.08
C GLU A 248 -18.06 -17.53 22.21
N LYS A 249 -18.00 -16.95 23.42
CA LYS A 249 -18.36 -15.53 23.63
C LYS A 249 -17.49 -14.61 22.78
N LYS A 250 -16.19 -14.91 22.67
CA LYS A 250 -15.26 -14.12 21.88
C LYS A 250 -15.58 -14.23 20.38
N GLU A 251 -15.77 -15.45 19.89
CA GLU A 251 -16.09 -15.73 18.48
C GLU A 251 -17.38 -15.04 18.05
N LEU A 252 -18.47 -15.21 18.80
CA LEU A 252 -19.76 -14.58 18.50
C LEU A 252 -19.71 -13.05 18.60
N THR A 253 -18.87 -12.51 19.49
CA THR A 253 -18.62 -11.06 19.57
C THR A 253 -17.92 -10.56 18.31
N GLU A 254 -16.86 -11.25 17.87
CA GLU A 254 -16.13 -10.90 16.64
C GLU A 254 -17.03 -11.02 15.41
N GLU A 255 -17.84 -12.07 15.33
CA GLU A 255 -18.78 -12.28 14.22
C GLU A 255 -19.86 -11.18 14.13
N ALA A 256 -20.50 -10.84 15.25
CA ALA A 256 -21.51 -9.77 15.26
C ALA A 256 -20.91 -8.41 14.86
N LEU A 257 -19.72 -8.09 15.37
CA LEU A 257 -18.99 -6.86 15.02
C LEU A 257 -18.59 -6.84 13.54
N ASP A 258 -18.11 -7.95 13.00
CA ASP A 258 -17.69 -8.02 11.61
C ASP A 258 -18.87 -7.81 10.67
N ARG A 259 -20.00 -8.47 10.92
CA ARG A 259 -21.23 -8.30 10.14
C ARG A 259 -21.72 -6.85 10.17
N ALA A 260 -21.75 -6.22 11.34
CA ALA A 260 -22.15 -4.83 11.49
C ALA A 260 -21.19 -3.88 10.76
N THR A 261 -19.88 -4.10 10.89
CA THR A 261 -18.83 -3.30 10.25
C THR A 261 -18.87 -3.44 8.73
N ASP A 262 -19.05 -4.65 8.22
CA ASP A 262 -19.17 -4.94 6.79
C ASP A 262 -20.39 -4.24 6.20
N SER A 263 -21.55 -4.35 6.86
CA SER A 263 -22.77 -3.67 6.46
C SER A 263 -22.58 -2.15 6.40
N ALA A 264 -21.99 -1.56 7.44
CA ALA A 264 -21.74 -0.12 7.50
C ALA A 264 -20.79 0.34 6.38
N LEU A 265 -19.71 -0.42 6.13
CA LEU A 265 -18.74 -0.08 5.10
C LEU A 265 -19.30 -0.22 3.68
N MET A 266 -20.14 -1.23 3.42
CA MET A 266 -20.82 -1.36 2.14
C MET A 266 -21.69 -0.14 1.83
N GLN A 267 -22.46 0.34 2.82
CA GLN A 267 -23.24 1.56 2.67
C GLN A 267 -22.35 2.79 2.47
N ALA A 268 -21.23 2.88 3.20
CA ALA A 268 -20.28 3.99 3.06
C ALA A 268 -19.72 4.07 1.63
N PHE A 269 -19.31 2.94 1.06
CA PHE A 269 -18.81 2.91 -0.32
C PHE A 269 -19.90 3.17 -1.36
N ALA A 270 -21.13 2.73 -1.13
CA ALA A 270 -22.25 3.10 -1.98
C ALA A 270 -22.48 4.63 -2.00
N GLN A 271 -22.37 5.30 -0.84
CA GLN A 271 -22.44 6.75 -0.75
C GLN A 271 -21.27 7.43 -1.49
N ILE A 272 -20.04 6.97 -1.30
CA ILE A 272 -18.85 7.51 -1.99
C ILE A 272 -18.99 7.39 -3.51
N GLN A 273 -19.52 6.28 -4.02
CA GLN A 273 -19.70 6.06 -5.47
C GLN A 273 -20.83 6.87 -6.08
N SER A 274 -21.74 7.40 -5.26
CA SER A 274 -22.90 8.19 -5.72
C SER A 274 -22.62 9.70 -5.86
N GLN A 275 -21.45 10.15 -5.42
CA GLN A 275 -21.00 11.55 -5.48
C GLN A 275 -20.15 11.79 -6.73
#